data_AF-A0A958XA17-F1
#
_entry.id   AF-A0A958XA17-F1
#
_cell.length_a   1.000
_cell.length_b   1.000
_cell.length_c   1.000
_cell.angle_alpha   90.00
_cell.angle_beta   90.00
_cell.angle_gamma   90.00
#
_symmetry.space_group_name_H-M   'P 1'
#
loop_
_entity.id
_entity.type
_entity.pdbx_description
1 polymer ?
#
loop_
_entity_poly.entity_id
_entity_poly.type
_entity_poly.pdbx_seq_one_letter_code
_entity_poly.pdbx_strand_id
1 'polypeptide(L)'
;RFFRKDIAGGNNYKVDDTKITLWGVGTGGYIAAASATLDTITDTYIPKFVTPNGPMVLEFLSGDVNGTKVGVCPPGLGLPYPDGDTLCYPNHVGYSSDFALAVNLGGALGDTSWIEANEIPIISFHNPTDPFAPCETGIVLVPPPVNFPVVEVTGSCGFQPILNAVGNQSAMVNANFSDALSVHAKSINGNIEGFYPFFGNDSSPWAFSASSNPYGLTSDPMCETLAASHTAYIDTIMRYFAPRACAVLGLSADCALVGTKDLNPAQVGLSAIPNPSASDFILKSDAQFVMQNIEIVNLAGQRVAYFENVNNNVFEVKRSNLAPGVYFARVLFKEGISTQKLILH
;
A
#
# COMPACT_ATOMS: atom_id res chain seq x y z
N ARG A 1 7.78 -14.23 7.11
CA ARG A 1 8.70 -15.39 7.23
C ARG A 1 9.88 -15.40 6.24
N PHE A 2 9.67 -15.45 4.92
CA PHE A 2 10.78 -15.52 3.93
C PHE A 2 11.88 -14.46 4.16
N PHE A 3 11.49 -13.18 4.29
CA PHE A 3 12.45 -12.10 4.52
C PHE A 3 13.22 -12.24 5.84
N ARG A 4 12.58 -12.73 6.91
CA ARG A 4 13.26 -13.01 8.19
C ARG A 4 14.28 -14.14 8.07
N LYS A 5 13.99 -15.16 7.26
CA LYS A 5 14.95 -16.22 6.93
C LYS A 5 16.14 -15.65 6.15
N ASP A 6 15.89 -14.80 5.16
CA ASP A 6 16.96 -14.13 4.41
C ASP A 6 17.84 -13.26 5.32
N ILE A 7 17.23 -12.49 6.22
CA ILE A 7 17.95 -11.68 7.22
C ILE A 7 18.89 -12.53 8.06
N ALA A 8 18.40 -13.65 8.61
CA ALA A 8 19.23 -14.58 9.37
C ALA A 8 20.38 -15.20 8.53
N GLY A 9 20.22 -15.24 7.20
CA GLY A 9 21.20 -15.77 6.24
C GLY A 9 22.12 -14.73 5.60
N GLY A 10 22.05 -13.45 5.98
CA GLY A 10 22.90 -12.38 5.43
C GLY A 10 22.17 -11.15 4.90
N ASN A 11 20.84 -11.14 4.95
CA ASN A 11 19.97 -10.02 4.52
C ASN A 11 20.24 -9.52 3.10
N ASN A 12 20.16 -10.42 2.12
CA ASN A 12 20.41 -10.10 0.71
C ASN A 12 19.44 -9.05 0.17
N TYR A 13 18.19 -9.04 0.66
CA TYR A 13 17.18 -8.07 0.24
C TYR A 13 17.24 -6.74 1.01
N LYS A 14 18.11 -6.63 2.02
CA LYS A 14 18.24 -5.43 2.88
C LYS A 14 16.90 -4.99 3.50
N VAL A 15 16.08 -5.96 3.89
CA VAL A 15 14.77 -5.72 4.51
C VAL A 15 14.97 -5.46 6.00
N ASP A 16 14.17 -4.53 6.54
CA ASP A 16 13.95 -4.37 7.98
C ASP A 16 12.73 -5.22 8.37
N ASP A 17 12.93 -6.25 9.18
CA ASP A 17 11.87 -7.18 9.57
C ASP A 17 10.87 -6.63 10.59
N THR A 18 11.11 -5.42 11.10
CA THR A 18 10.16 -4.66 11.91
C THR A 18 9.20 -3.82 11.05
N LYS A 19 9.42 -3.74 9.73
CA LYS A 19 8.70 -2.84 8.79
C LYS A 19 7.92 -3.58 7.71
N ILE A 20 7.48 -4.80 8.00
CA ILE A 20 6.77 -5.65 7.04
C ILE A 20 5.28 -5.27 6.98
N THR A 21 4.76 -5.09 5.77
CA THR A 21 3.33 -4.86 5.51
C THR A 21 2.74 -6.07 4.78
N LEU A 22 1.55 -6.53 5.21
CA LEU A 22 0.77 -7.53 4.50
C LEU A 22 -0.28 -6.84 3.62
N TRP A 23 -0.19 -7.01 2.29
CA TRP A 23 -1.10 -6.38 1.34
C TRP A 23 -2.00 -7.40 0.67
N GLY A 24 -3.31 -7.28 0.90
CA GLY A 24 -4.33 -8.16 0.36
C GLY A 24 -5.18 -7.48 -0.71
N VAL A 25 -5.45 -8.19 -1.82
CA VAL A 25 -6.35 -7.74 -2.90
C VAL A 25 -7.45 -8.78 -3.12
N GLY A 26 -8.72 -8.35 -3.19
CA GLY A 26 -9.85 -9.25 -3.38
C GLY A 26 -9.95 -10.27 -2.25
N THR A 27 -9.89 -11.58 -2.56
CA THR A 27 -9.77 -12.64 -1.54
C THR A 27 -8.58 -12.41 -0.60
N GLY A 28 -7.47 -11.88 -1.11
CA GLY A 28 -6.32 -11.51 -0.30
C GLY A 28 -6.66 -10.43 0.74
N GLY A 29 -7.65 -9.57 0.47
CA GLY A 29 -8.11 -8.55 1.41
C GLY A 29 -8.79 -9.15 2.65
N TYR A 30 -9.52 -10.25 2.50
CA TYR A 30 -10.06 -11.03 3.63
C TYR A 30 -8.92 -11.62 4.46
N ILE A 31 -7.90 -12.18 3.78
CA ILE A 31 -6.73 -12.78 4.42
C ILE A 31 -5.95 -11.71 5.19
N ALA A 32 -5.72 -10.54 4.60
CA ALA A 32 -4.99 -9.45 5.25
C ALA A 32 -5.73 -8.92 6.50
N ALA A 33 -7.05 -8.76 6.41
CA ALA A 33 -7.86 -8.33 7.55
C ALA A 33 -7.87 -9.39 8.66
N ALA A 34 -8.16 -10.66 8.31
CA ALA A 34 -8.16 -11.75 9.28
C ALA A 34 -6.78 -12.00 9.90
N SER A 35 -5.69 -11.92 9.12
CA SER A 35 -4.32 -12.11 9.67
C SER A 35 -3.92 -10.99 10.64
N ALA A 36 -4.59 -9.84 10.58
CA ALA A 36 -4.31 -8.70 11.45
C ALA A 36 -5.10 -8.72 12.76
N THR A 37 -6.15 -9.55 12.85
CA THR A 37 -7.11 -9.57 13.97
C THR A 37 -7.42 -10.99 14.49
N LEU A 38 -6.93 -12.05 13.85
CA LEU A 38 -7.20 -13.42 14.27
C LEU A 38 -5.94 -14.00 14.92
N ASP A 39 -5.93 -14.07 16.25
CA ASP A 39 -4.78 -14.51 17.02
C ASP A 39 -4.68 -16.03 17.14
N THR A 40 -5.84 -16.68 17.24
CA THR A 40 -5.95 -18.13 17.41
C THR A 40 -7.13 -18.69 16.63
N ILE A 41 -7.08 -20.00 16.33
CA ILE A 41 -8.23 -20.66 15.69
C ILE A 41 -9.48 -20.64 16.59
N THR A 42 -9.31 -20.53 17.91
CA THR A 42 -10.44 -20.49 18.85
C THR A 42 -11.25 -19.19 18.76
N ASP A 43 -10.70 -18.13 18.18
CA ASP A 43 -11.42 -16.87 17.95
C ASP A 43 -12.54 -17.05 16.90
N THR A 44 -12.42 -18.09 16.07
CA THR A 44 -13.49 -18.48 15.16
C THR A 44 -14.56 -19.34 15.84
N TYR A 45 -14.45 -19.71 17.13
CA TYR A 45 -15.42 -20.58 17.80
C TYR A 45 -16.62 -19.79 18.35
N ILE A 46 -17.09 -18.84 17.55
CA ILE A 46 -18.26 -18.02 17.79
C ILE A 46 -19.51 -18.66 17.15
N PRO A 47 -20.74 -18.34 17.61
CA PRO A 47 -21.96 -18.95 17.09
C PRO A 47 -22.11 -18.92 15.56
N LYS A 48 -21.54 -17.90 14.91
CA LYS A 48 -21.51 -17.76 13.44
C LYS A 48 -20.75 -18.88 12.72
N PHE A 49 -19.68 -19.41 13.32
CA PHE A 49 -18.78 -20.40 12.71
C PHE A 49 -18.76 -21.72 13.47
N VAL A 50 -19.80 -21.99 14.27
CA VAL A 50 -20.00 -23.26 14.98
C VAL A 50 -21.35 -23.86 14.60
N THR A 51 -21.32 -25.11 14.16
CA THR A 51 -22.52 -25.90 13.87
C THR A 51 -22.81 -26.85 15.04
N PRO A 52 -23.99 -27.51 15.08
CA PRO A 52 -24.24 -28.58 16.05
C PRO A 52 -23.22 -29.73 16.01
N ASN A 53 -22.50 -29.88 14.89
CA ASN A 53 -21.48 -30.91 14.70
C ASN A 53 -20.05 -30.44 15.06
N GLY A 54 -19.89 -29.17 15.46
CA GLY A 54 -18.59 -28.59 15.81
C GLY A 54 -18.21 -27.35 15.00
N PRO A 55 -16.98 -26.84 15.18
CA PRO A 55 -16.50 -25.64 14.49
C PRO A 55 -16.34 -25.87 12.99
N MET A 56 -16.58 -24.81 12.20
CA MET A 56 -16.45 -24.85 10.74
C MET A 56 -15.00 -24.64 10.27
N VAL A 57 -14.18 -23.96 11.07
CA VAL A 57 -12.76 -23.74 10.80
C VAL A 57 -11.95 -24.83 11.51
N LEU A 58 -11.30 -25.68 10.73
CA LEU A 58 -10.67 -26.90 11.21
C LEU A 58 -9.16 -26.84 10.96
N GLU A 59 -8.35 -26.84 12.02
CA GLU A 59 -6.89 -26.70 11.92
C GLU A 59 -6.26 -27.83 11.10
N PHE A 60 -6.74 -29.07 11.27
CA PHE A 60 -6.22 -30.21 10.51
C PHE A 60 -6.44 -30.06 9.00
N LEU A 61 -7.43 -29.27 8.59
CA LEU A 61 -7.80 -29.03 7.20
C LEU A 61 -7.08 -27.80 6.65
N SER A 62 -7.16 -26.67 7.35
CA SER A 62 -6.70 -25.35 6.88
C SER A 62 -5.31 -24.94 7.38
N GLY A 63 -4.70 -25.69 8.30
CA GLY A 63 -3.55 -25.24 9.08
C GLY A 63 -3.96 -24.29 10.22
N ASP A 64 -2.96 -23.76 10.93
CA ASP A 64 -3.14 -22.74 11.96
C ASP A 64 -3.18 -21.33 11.35
N VAL A 65 -3.60 -20.34 12.16
CA VAL A 65 -3.70 -18.92 11.75
C VAL A 65 -2.37 -18.35 11.25
N ASN A 66 -1.25 -18.90 11.72
CA ASN A 66 0.08 -18.51 11.30
C ASN A 66 0.58 -19.24 10.03
N GLY A 67 -0.14 -20.24 9.53
CA GLY A 67 0.28 -21.05 8.38
C GLY A 67 1.62 -21.78 8.62
N THR A 68 1.83 -22.26 9.86
CA THR A 68 2.98 -23.05 10.29
C THR A 68 2.68 -24.53 10.44
N LYS A 69 1.40 -24.90 10.49
CA LYS A 69 0.92 -26.30 10.51
C LYS A 69 0.37 -26.71 9.15
N VAL A 70 0.67 -27.95 8.77
CA VAL A 70 0.16 -28.53 7.53
C VAL A 70 -1.34 -28.77 7.66
N GLY A 71 -2.09 -28.41 6.64
CA GLY A 71 -3.51 -28.69 6.51
C GLY A 71 -3.74 -29.72 5.40
N VAL A 72 -4.41 -30.83 5.71
CA VAL A 72 -4.65 -31.95 4.78
C VAL A 72 -6.12 -32.32 4.82
N CYS A 73 -6.72 -32.56 3.65
CA CYS A 73 -8.06 -33.13 3.53
C CYS A 73 -8.02 -34.62 3.93
N PRO A 74 -8.59 -35.01 5.09
CA PRO A 74 -8.59 -36.40 5.51
C PRO A 74 -9.49 -37.26 4.62
N PRO A 75 -9.17 -38.55 4.44
CA PRO A 75 -10.00 -39.44 3.66
C PRO A 75 -11.44 -39.56 4.19
N GLY A 76 -12.42 -39.55 3.29
CA GLY A 76 -13.81 -39.90 3.62
C GLY A 76 -14.63 -38.80 4.31
N LEU A 77 -14.17 -37.54 4.30
CA LEU A 77 -14.97 -36.41 4.83
C LEU A 77 -16.03 -35.89 3.84
N GLY A 78 -16.00 -36.31 2.57
CA GLY A 78 -16.96 -35.86 1.56
C GLY A 78 -16.86 -34.36 1.23
N LEU A 79 -15.70 -33.75 1.48
CA LEU A 79 -15.40 -32.37 1.10
C LEU A 79 -15.16 -32.26 -0.41
N PRO A 80 -15.27 -31.06 -1.02
CA PRO A 80 -15.01 -30.85 -2.45
C PRO A 80 -13.51 -30.94 -2.82
N TYR A 81 -12.66 -31.43 -1.91
CA TYR A 81 -11.23 -31.58 -2.09
C TYR A 81 -10.86 -33.06 -2.09
N PRO A 82 -9.95 -33.53 -2.96
CA PRO A 82 -9.52 -34.93 -2.96
C PRO A 82 -8.97 -35.38 -1.60
N ASP A 83 -9.20 -36.65 -1.28
CA ASP A 83 -8.62 -37.28 -0.10
C ASP A 83 -7.08 -37.21 -0.15
N GLY A 84 -6.47 -36.76 0.94
CA GLY A 84 -5.02 -36.56 1.06
C GLY A 84 -4.49 -35.27 0.43
N ASP A 85 -5.36 -34.44 -0.16
CA ASP A 85 -4.93 -33.15 -0.71
C ASP A 85 -4.46 -32.20 0.40
N THR A 86 -3.44 -31.40 0.10
CA THR A 86 -2.84 -30.47 1.07
C THR A 86 -3.34 -29.07 0.81
N LEU A 87 -4.12 -28.54 1.75
CA LEU A 87 -4.74 -27.22 1.64
C LEU A 87 -3.91 -26.11 2.30
N CYS A 88 -2.93 -26.48 3.14
CA CYS A 88 -1.96 -25.55 3.70
C CYS A 88 -0.57 -26.18 3.74
N TYR A 89 0.39 -25.55 3.06
CA TYR A 89 1.81 -25.88 3.10
C TYR A 89 2.57 -24.88 3.97
N PRO A 90 3.11 -25.30 5.13
CA PRO A 90 3.95 -24.45 5.94
C PRO A 90 5.23 -24.08 5.18
N ASN A 91 5.54 -22.79 5.16
CA ASN A 91 6.78 -22.30 4.56
C ASN A 91 7.62 -21.52 5.58
N HIS A 92 8.92 -21.82 5.62
CA HIS A 92 9.90 -21.18 6.53
C HIS A 92 9.47 -21.19 8.01
N VAL A 93 8.98 -22.34 8.49
CA VAL A 93 8.65 -22.57 9.90
C VAL A 93 9.86 -22.25 10.79
N GLY A 94 9.61 -21.67 11.97
CA GLY A 94 10.63 -21.20 12.91
C GLY A 94 10.98 -19.71 12.77
N TYR A 95 10.52 -19.04 11.71
CA TYR A 95 10.58 -17.59 11.58
C TYR A 95 9.20 -16.98 11.85
N SER A 96 9.16 -15.81 12.49
CA SER A 96 7.92 -15.12 12.86
C SER A 96 7.03 -14.78 11.64
N SER A 97 5.71 -14.89 11.81
CA SER A 97 4.68 -14.49 10.86
C SER A 97 4.27 -13.02 10.97
N ASP A 98 4.71 -12.33 12.03
CA ASP A 98 4.23 -11.00 12.40
C ASP A 98 4.50 -9.96 11.31
N PHE A 99 3.65 -8.95 11.25
CA PHE A 99 3.79 -7.81 10.37
C PHE A 99 3.26 -6.56 11.08
N ALA A 100 3.65 -5.39 10.62
CA ALA A 100 3.41 -4.13 11.33
C ALA A 100 2.20 -3.35 10.77
N LEU A 101 1.71 -3.72 9.59
CA LEU A 101 0.60 -3.06 8.91
C LEU A 101 -0.10 -4.03 7.96
N ALA A 102 -1.43 -4.03 7.94
CA ALA A 102 -2.22 -4.69 6.91
C ALA A 102 -2.80 -3.68 5.92
N VAL A 103 -2.98 -4.12 4.67
CA VAL A 103 -3.74 -3.39 3.66
C VAL A 103 -4.84 -4.31 3.12
N ASN A 104 -6.07 -3.83 3.19
CA ASN A 104 -7.28 -4.49 2.75
C ASN A 104 -7.82 -3.77 1.51
N LEU A 105 -7.51 -4.29 0.31
CA LEU A 105 -7.96 -3.76 -0.97
C LEU A 105 -9.16 -4.58 -1.48
N GLY A 106 -10.36 -4.22 -1.01
CA GLY A 106 -11.57 -5.01 -1.11
C GLY A 106 -11.62 -6.16 -0.09
N GLY A 107 -12.73 -6.89 -0.07
CA GLY A 107 -12.96 -7.98 0.87
C GLY A 107 -13.42 -7.53 2.26
N ALA A 108 -13.66 -8.49 3.15
CA ALA A 108 -14.32 -8.25 4.42
C ALA A 108 -13.74 -9.09 5.56
N LEU A 109 -14.07 -8.73 6.80
CA LEU A 109 -13.73 -9.49 7.99
C LEU A 109 -14.86 -10.47 8.33
N GLY A 110 -14.52 -11.70 8.71
CA GLY A 110 -15.52 -12.74 9.01
C GLY A 110 -16.44 -12.36 10.18
N ASP A 111 -15.87 -11.75 11.21
CA ASP A 111 -16.62 -11.18 12.32
C ASP A 111 -15.83 -10.06 13.00
N THR A 112 -16.52 -9.02 13.47
CA THR A 112 -15.87 -7.89 14.16
C THR A 112 -15.47 -8.20 15.59
N SER A 113 -15.94 -9.31 16.17
CA SER A 113 -15.47 -9.82 17.48
C SER A 113 -14.01 -10.24 17.47
N TRP A 114 -13.41 -10.41 16.29
CA TRP A 114 -11.97 -10.64 16.14
C TRP A 114 -11.15 -9.37 16.41
N ILE A 115 -11.76 -8.19 16.44
CA ILE A 115 -11.01 -6.94 16.62
C ILE A 115 -10.78 -6.68 18.11
N GLU A 116 -9.52 -6.70 18.51
CA GLU A 116 -9.08 -6.36 19.86
C GLU A 116 -8.20 -5.10 19.86
N ALA A 117 -7.97 -4.52 21.04
CA ALA A 117 -7.09 -3.35 21.17
C ALA A 117 -5.62 -3.77 21.15
N ASN A 118 -4.76 -2.91 20.61
CA ASN A 118 -3.31 -3.13 20.42
C ASN A 118 -2.96 -4.16 19.34
N GLU A 119 -3.87 -4.38 18.38
CA GLU A 119 -3.61 -5.22 17.21
C GLU A 119 -3.07 -4.40 16.02
N ILE A 120 -2.83 -5.10 14.92
CA ILE A 120 -2.20 -4.55 13.73
C ILE A 120 -3.16 -3.55 13.05
N PRO A 121 -2.73 -2.31 12.75
CA PRO A 121 -3.53 -1.36 12.00
C PRO A 121 -3.82 -1.86 10.58
N ILE A 122 -4.96 -1.46 10.03
CA ILE A 122 -5.40 -1.87 8.68
C ILE A 122 -5.73 -0.64 7.84
N ILE A 123 -5.07 -0.46 6.70
CA ILE A 123 -5.51 0.54 5.69
C ILE A 123 -6.45 -0.15 4.72
N SER A 124 -7.67 0.38 4.56
CA SER A 124 -8.67 -0.19 3.66
C SER A 124 -8.99 0.69 2.47
N PHE A 125 -9.23 0.02 1.35
CA PHE A 125 -9.90 0.59 0.19
C PHE A 125 -11.03 -0.35 -0.22
N HIS A 126 -12.23 0.19 -0.42
CA HIS A 126 -13.41 -0.64 -0.67
C HIS A 126 -14.38 0.13 -1.54
N ASN A 127 -15.05 -0.55 -2.47
CA ASN A 127 -16.22 0.03 -3.12
C ASN A 127 -17.49 -0.19 -2.27
N PRO A 128 -18.15 0.88 -1.78
CA PRO A 128 -19.37 0.74 -0.99
C PRO A 128 -20.52 0.00 -1.69
N THR A 129 -20.51 -0.03 -3.03
CA THR A 129 -21.53 -0.71 -3.85
C THR A 129 -21.00 -2.00 -4.50
N ASP A 130 -19.94 -2.60 -3.95
CA ASP A 130 -19.48 -3.94 -4.36
C ASP A 130 -20.63 -4.96 -4.16
N PRO A 131 -21.04 -5.68 -5.22
CA PRO A 131 -22.16 -6.62 -5.15
C PRO A 131 -21.76 -7.99 -4.56
N PHE A 132 -20.47 -8.26 -4.34
CA PHE A 132 -19.96 -9.57 -3.91
C PHE A 132 -19.40 -9.53 -2.50
N ALA A 133 -18.59 -8.52 -2.18
CA ALA A 133 -18.06 -8.28 -0.85
C ALA A 133 -18.77 -7.06 -0.24
N PRO A 134 -19.60 -7.22 0.81
CA PRO A 134 -20.29 -6.07 1.38
C PRO A 134 -19.29 -5.13 2.07
N CYS A 135 -19.43 -3.82 1.84
CA CYS A 135 -18.62 -2.83 2.57
C CYS A 135 -19.09 -2.66 4.02
N GLU A 136 -20.40 -2.71 4.26
CA GLU A 136 -20.98 -2.79 5.61
C GLU A 136 -21.09 -4.26 6.05
N THR A 137 -21.97 -4.57 7.00
CA THR A 137 -22.30 -5.96 7.33
C THR A 137 -23.29 -6.51 6.31
N GLY A 138 -22.98 -7.66 5.73
CA GLY A 138 -23.85 -8.34 4.78
C GLY A 138 -23.36 -9.74 4.42
N ILE A 139 -24.08 -10.40 3.53
CA ILE A 139 -23.71 -11.74 3.06
C ILE A 139 -22.70 -11.62 1.92
N VAL A 140 -21.57 -12.32 2.02
CA VAL A 140 -20.66 -12.45 0.88
C VAL A 140 -21.27 -13.38 -0.16
N LEU A 141 -21.22 -12.96 -1.43
CA LEU A 141 -21.77 -13.68 -2.56
C LEU A 141 -20.64 -14.15 -3.49
N VAL A 142 -20.65 -15.44 -3.82
CA VAL A 142 -19.77 -15.96 -4.87
C VAL A 142 -20.22 -15.36 -6.21
N PRO A 143 -19.31 -14.75 -7.00
CA PRO A 143 -19.66 -14.19 -8.29
C PRO A 143 -20.29 -15.21 -9.26
N PRO A 144 -20.99 -14.74 -10.31
CA PRO A 144 -21.43 -15.60 -11.40
C PRO A 144 -20.29 -16.49 -11.91
N PRO A 145 -20.59 -17.74 -12.30
CA PRO A 145 -21.94 -18.31 -12.50
C PRO A 145 -22.57 -18.93 -11.25
N VAL A 146 -21.86 -18.97 -10.11
CA VAL A 146 -22.28 -19.76 -8.94
C VAL A 146 -23.36 -19.04 -8.12
N ASN A 147 -23.29 -17.71 -7.98
CA ASN A 147 -24.30 -16.87 -7.30
C ASN A 147 -24.73 -17.43 -5.94
N PHE A 148 -23.77 -17.79 -5.09
CA PHE A 148 -24.04 -18.52 -3.86
C PHE A 148 -23.75 -17.66 -2.62
N PRO A 149 -24.70 -17.52 -1.68
CA PRO A 149 -24.45 -16.86 -0.40
C PRO A 149 -23.59 -17.74 0.50
N VAL A 150 -22.48 -17.21 1.02
CA VAL A 150 -21.53 -17.99 1.82
C VAL A 150 -21.76 -17.75 3.32
N VAL A 151 -21.52 -16.54 3.80
CA VAL A 151 -21.60 -16.17 5.23
C VAL A 151 -21.75 -14.66 5.39
N GLU A 152 -22.31 -14.24 6.52
CA GLU A 152 -22.34 -12.83 6.92
C GLU A 152 -20.94 -12.37 7.37
N VAL A 153 -20.46 -11.30 6.76
CA VAL A 153 -19.17 -10.67 7.00
C VAL A 153 -19.35 -9.17 7.16
N THR A 154 -18.35 -8.49 7.71
CA THR A 154 -18.34 -7.02 7.84
C THR A 154 -17.19 -6.46 7.02
N GLY A 155 -17.48 -5.63 6.02
CA GLY A 155 -16.47 -4.94 5.23
C GLY A 155 -15.88 -3.70 5.90
N SER A 156 -15.08 -2.98 5.13
CA SER A 156 -14.30 -1.83 5.61
C SER A 156 -15.16 -0.67 6.12
N CYS A 157 -16.37 -0.48 5.58
CA CYS A 157 -17.28 0.54 6.09
C CYS A 157 -17.72 0.23 7.54
N GLY A 158 -17.84 -1.05 7.89
CA GLY A 158 -18.25 -1.48 9.22
C GLY A 158 -17.10 -1.67 10.22
N PHE A 159 -15.97 -2.26 9.80
CA PHE A 159 -14.89 -2.58 10.74
C PHE A 159 -13.91 -1.42 11.00
N GLN A 160 -13.75 -0.48 10.06
CA GLN A 160 -12.80 0.64 10.23
C GLN A 160 -13.17 1.58 11.39
N PRO A 161 -14.46 1.91 11.62
CA PRO A 161 -14.87 2.62 12.83
C PRO A 161 -14.49 1.89 14.12
N ILE A 162 -14.57 0.55 14.13
CA ILE A 162 -14.22 -0.27 15.31
C ILE A 162 -12.71 -0.21 15.56
N LEU A 163 -11.88 -0.40 14.52
CA LEU A 163 -10.42 -0.27 14.62
C LEU A 163 -9.99 1.09 15.17
N ASN A 164 -10.64 2.18 14.73
CA ASN A 164 -10.40 3.52 15.27
C ASN A 164 -10.83 3.63 16.74
N ALA A 165 -12.01 3.08 17.10
CA ALA A 165 -12.55 3.14 18.46
C ALA A 165 -11.72 2.37 19.48
N VAL A 166 -11.15 1.21 19.10
CA VAL A 166 -10.27 0.42 19.98
C VAL A 166 -8.82 0.92 20.01
N GLY A 167 -8.48 1.89 19.14
CA GLY A 167 -7.19 2.57 19.14
C GLY A 167 -6.11 1.97 18.23
N ASN A 168 -6.40 0.93 17.45
CA ASN A 168 -5.42 0.27 16.57
C ASN A 168 -4.88 1.22 15.49
N GLN A 169 -5.69 2.18 15.06
CA GLN A 169 -5.33 3.17 14.04
C GLN A 169 -4.63 4.42 14.60
N SER A 170 -4.32 4.45 15.91
CA SER A 170 -3.82 5.64 16.62
C SER A 170 -2.57 6.25 15.99
N ALA A 171 -1.65 5.46 15.43
CA ALA A 171 -0.48 5.98 14.72
C ALA A 171 -0.87 6.88 13.53
N MET A 172 -1.86 6.47 12.73
CA MET A 172 -2.35 7.25 11.60
C MET A 172 -3.20 8.45 12.03
N VAL A 173 -4.03 8.27 13.06
CA VAL A 173 -4.85 9.36 13.63
C VAL A 173 -3.96 10.47 14.18
N ASN A 174 -2.92 10.12 14.95
CA ASN A 174 -1.99 11.06 15.56
C ASN A 174 -1.11 11.79 14.54
N ALA A 175 -0.83 11.16 13.39
CA ALA A 175 -0.12 11.79 12.28
C ALA A 175 -0.90 12.95 11.65
N ASN A 176 -2.22 13.04 11.90
CA ASN A 176 -3.08 14.18 11.56
C ASN A 176 -2.93 14.67 10.11
N PHE A 177 -3.06 13.74 9.16
CA PHE A 177 -2.93 14.03 7.73
C PHE A 177 -3.96 15.06 7.26
N SER A 178 -3.46 16.12 6.61
CA SER A 178 -4.24 17.27 6.11
C SER A 178 -4.01 17.55 4.62
N ASP A 179 -3.33 16.66 3.91
CA ASP A 179 -3.18 16.77 2.46
C ASP A 179 -4.56 16.64 1.76
N ALA A 180 -4.65 17.15 0.53
CA ALA A 180 -5.90 17.20 -0.21
C ALA A 180 -6.60 15.83 -0.36
N LEU A 181 -5.83 14.74 -0.50
CA LEU A 181 -6.41 13.40 -0.62
C LEU A 181 -6.95 12.90 0.71
N SER A 182 -6.23 13.13 1.82
CA SER A 182 -6.71 12.77 3.16
C SER A 182 -7.95 13.58 3.58
N VAL A 183 -7.99 14.88 3.25
CA VAL A 183 -9.18 15.73 3.48
C VAL A 183 -10.37 15.21 2.66
N HIS A 184 -10.13 14.88 1.39
CA HIS A 184 -11.18 14.33 0.55
C HIS A 184 -11.70 12.99 1.09
N ALA A 185 -10.81 12.07 1.45
CA ALA A 185 -11.19 10.78 2.04
C ALA A 185 -12.10 10.94 3.27
N LYS A 186 -11.71 11.82 4.21
CA LYS A 186 -12.50 12.14 5.42
C LYS A 186 -13.89 12.69 5.09
N SER A 187 -14.00 13.46 4.00
CA SER A 187 -15.29 14.02 3.56
C SER A 187 -16.28 12.98 3.01
N ILE A 188 -15.79 11.82 2.55
CA ILE A 188 -16.59 10.79 1.88
C ILE A 188 -16.73 9.49 2.69
N ASN A 189 -16.00 9.34 3.80
CA ASN A 189 -15.95 8.10 4.58
C ASN A 189 -16.46 8.24 6.03
N GLY A 190 -17.05 9.39 6.38
CA GLY A 190 -17.50 9.66 7.75
C GLY A 190 -16.38 10.10 8.71
N ASN A 191 -15.32 10.74 8.21
CA ASN A 191 -14.15 11.18 8.97
C ASN A 191 -13.39 10.05 9.68
N ILE A 192 -13.33 8.89 9.05
CA ILE A 192 -12.62 7.69 9.53
C ILE A 192 -11.18 7.71 8.98
N GLU A 193 -10.18 7.60 9.84
CA GLU A 193 -8.78 7.49 9.38
C GLU A 193 -8.48 6.04 8.98
N GLY A 194 -7.63 5.86 7.96
CA GLY A 194 -7.23 4.54 7.46
C GLY A 194 -8.20 3.90 6.44
N PHE A 195 -9.27 4.59 6.02
CA PHE A 195 -10.24 4.08 5.06
C PHE A 195 -10.43 5.02 3.86
N TYR A 196 -10.36 4.50 2.64
CA TYR A 196 -10.69 5.25 1.42
C TYR A 196 -11.74 4.52 0.57
N PRO A 197 -12.99 5.01 0.49
CA PRO A 197 -14.00 4.40 -0.37
C PRO A 197 -13.82 4.80 -1.84
N PHE A 198 -13.95 3.83 -2.75
CA PHE A 198 -14.01 4.06 -4.20
C PHE A 198 -15.44 3.88 -4.70
N PHE A 199 -16.11 4.98 -5.04
CA PHE A 199 -17.47 4.92 -5.57
C PHE A 199 -17.48 4.56 -7.05
N GLY A 200 -18.32 3.60 -7.44
CA GLY A 200 -18.48 3.18 -8.83
C GLY A 200 -19.19 1.84 -8.97
N ASN A 201 -19.34 1.34 -10.19
CA ASN A 201 -20.07 0.09 -10.46
C ASN A 201 -19.15 -1.16 -10.48
N ASP A 202 -17.86 -1.02 -10.17
CA ASP A 202 -16.88 -2.10 -10.23
C ASP A 202 -16.40 -2.47 -8.83
N SER A 203 -16.47 -3.75 -8.45
CA SER A 203 -15.94 -4.29 -7.19
C SER A 203 -14.42 -4.11 -7.02
N SER A 204 -13.66 -4.01 -8.12
CA SER A 204 -12.20 -3.94 -8.11
C SER A 204 -11.66 -3.00 -9.19
N PRO A 205 -11.93 -1.68 -9.11
CA PRO A 205 -11.58 -0.71 -10.16
C PRO A 205 -10.08 -0.49 -10.37
N TRP A 206 -9.24 -1.08 -9.52
CA TRP A 206 -7.78 -1.11 -9.65
C TRP A 206 -7.26 -2.33 -10.42
N ALA A 207 -8.09 -3.33 -10.70
CA ALA A 207 -7.67 -4.59 -11.32
C ALA A 207 -7.72 -4.52 -12.85
N PHE A 208 -6.59 -4.78 -13.51
CA PHE A 208 -6.51 -4.87 -14.96
C PHE A 208 -5.44 -5.90 -15.37
N SER A 209 -5.52 -6.36 -16.61
CA SER A 209 -4.60 -7.32 -17.21
C SER A 209 -3.98 -6.76 -18.49
N ALA A 210 -2.76 -7.22 -18.82
CA ALA A 210 -2.12 -6.90 -20.09
C ALA A 210 -2.83 -7.52 -21.31
N SER A 211 -3.66 -8.54 -21.08
CA SER A 211 -4.46 -9.23 -22.10
C SER A 211 -5.85 -9.52 -21.54
N SER A 212 -6.88 -9.44 -22.39
CA SER A 212 -8.25 -9.81 -22.03
C SER A 212 -8.40 -11.32 -21.80
N ASN A 213 -7.44 -12.13 -22.26
CA ASN A 213 -7.39 -13.57 -22.02
C ASN A 213 -5.95 -13.99 -21.69
N PRO A 214 -5.44 -13.68 -20.49
CA PRO A 214 -4.05 -13.95 -20.13
C PRO A 214 -3.75 -15.45 -20.01
N TYR A 215 -4.78 -16.28 -19.81
CA TYR A 215 -4.64 -17.73 -19.61
C TYR A 215 -5.03 -18.57 -20.83
N GLY A 216 -5.42 -17.94 -21.94
CA GLY A 216 -5.82 -18.64 -23.16
C GLY A 216 -7.06 -19.52 -23.01
N LEU A 217 -7.95 -19.20 -22.06
CA LEU A 217 -9.14 -19.97 -21.76
C LEU A 217 -10.26 -19.68 -22.77
N THR A 218 -11.04 -20.69 -23.12
CA THR A 218 -12.08 -20.59 -24.16
C THR A 218 -13.40 -20.00 -23.67
N SER A 219 -13.60 -19.85 -22.35
CA SER A 219 -14.89 -19.52 -21.74
C SER A 219 -14.82 -18.65 -20.47
N ASP A 220 -13.68 -18.02 -20.19
CA ASP A 220 -13.53 -17.15 -19.01
C ASP A 220 -14.01 -15.72 -19.34
N PRO A 221 -14.70 -14.99 -18.45
CA PRO A 221 -14.93 -13.56 -18.63
C PRO A 221 -13.63 -12.84 -19.01
N MET A 222 -13.72 -12.05 -20.09
CA MET A 222 -12.59 -11.25 -20.56
C MET A 222 -12.12 -10.31 -19.46
N CYS A 223 -10.82 -10.35 -19.13
CA CYS A 223 -10.25 -9.42 -18.16
C CYS A 223 -10.32 -7.98 -18.71
N GLU A 224 -10.52 -7.02 -17.81
CA GLU A 224 -10.36 -5.59 -18.14
C GLU A 224 -8.91 -5.30 -18.54
N THR A 225 -8.72 -4.49 -19.58
CA THR A 225 -7.41 -4.21 -20.21
C THR A 225 -7.06 -2.72 -20.28
N LEU A 226 -7.96 -1.83 -19.87
CA LEU A 226 -7.76 -0.38 -19.94
C LEU A 226 -6.80 0.12 -18.84
N ALA A 227 -5.51 -0.13 -18.99
CA ALA A 227 -4.50 0.20 -17.99
C ALA A 227 -4.57 1.66 -17.48
N ALA A 228 -4.89 2.63 -18.35
CA ALA A 228 -4.91 4.05 -18.00
C ALA A 228 -5.94 4.40 -16.91
N SER A 229 -7.16 3.87 -16.98
CA SER A 229 -8.19 4.14 -15.96
C SER A 229 -7.86 3.46 -14.64
N HIS A 230 -7.39 2.21 -14.68
CA HIS A 230 -7.08 1.41 -13.48
C HIS A 230 -5.81 1.91 -12.77
N THR A 231 -4.83 2.42 -13.52
CA THR A 231 -3.62 3.03 -12.94
C THR A 231 -3.93 4.29 -12.14
N ALA A 232 -4.98 5.05 -12.49
CA ALA A 232 -5.40 6.21 -11.70
C ALA A 232 -5.92 5.81 -10.31
N TYR A 233 -6.59 4.66 -10.19
CA TYR A 233 -6.97 4.10 -8.90
C TYR A 233 -5.72 3.68 -8.11
N ILE A 234 -4.75 3.03 -8.75
CA ILE A 234 -3.48 2.64 -8.11
C ILE A 234 -2.69 3.87 -7.62
N ASP A 235 -2.64 4.95 -8.40
CA ASP A 235 -1.99 6.21 -7.98
C ASP A 235 -2.63 6.75 -6.71
N THR A 236 -3.97 6.79 -6.67
CA THR A 236 -4.74 7.22 -5.50
C THR A 236 -4.48 6.32 -4.30
N ILE A 237 -4.49 5.00 -4.50
CA ILE A 237 -4.21 3.99 -3.48
C ILE A 237 -2.83 4.22 -2.87
N MET A 238 -1.79 4.32 -3.70
CA MET A 238 -0.41 4.50 -3.23
C MET A 238 -0.22 5.84 -2.54
N ARG A 239 -0.83 6.91 -3.06
CA ARG A 239 -0.77 8.25 -2.47
C ARG A 239 -1.47 8.32 -1.11
N TYR A 240 -2.55 7.57 -0.91
CA TYR A 240 -3.22 7.45 0.38
C TYR A 240 -2.45 6.54 1.35
N PHE A 241 -1.93 5.42 0.85
CA PHE A 241 -1.20 4.42 1.64
C PHE A 241 0.13 4.95 2.18
N ALA A 242 0.98 5.53 1.33
CA ALA A 242 2.37 5.85 1.68
C ALA A 242 2.54 6.70 2.95
N PRO A 243 1.85 7.84 3.15
CA PRO A 243 1.98 8.63 4.38
C PRO A 243 1.52 7.87 5.63
N ARG A 244 0.47 7.06 5.51
CA ARG A 244 -0.07 6.24 6.60
C ARG A 244 0.86 5.11 6.98
N ALA A 245 1.41 4.43 5.98
CA ALA A 245 2.45 3.43 6.17
C ALA A 245 3.69 4.05 6.81
N CYS A 246 4.11 5.24 6.40
CA CYS A 246 5.20 5.96 7.04
C CYS A 246 4.94 6.16 8.55
N ALA A 247 3.73 6.59 8.92
CA ALA A 247 3.38 6.82 10.33
C ALA A 247 3.34 5.53 11.14
N VAL A 248 2.67 4.49 10.64
CA VAL A 248 2.54 3.19 11.30
C VAL A 248 3.90 2.51 11.45
N LEU A 249 4.70 2.52 10.38
CA LEU A 249 6.01 1.88 10.35
C LEU A 249 7.09 2.77 10.98
N GLY A 250 6.79 4.02 11.38
CA GLY A 250 7.75 4.94 11.98
C GLY A 250 8.96 5.23 11.07
N LEU A 251 8.71 5.44 9.76
CA LEU A 251 9.77 5.64 8.76
C LEU A 251 10.35 7.07 8.78
N SER A 252 9.58 8.03 9.30
CA SER A 252 9.97 9.44 9.43
C SER A 252 9.29 10.05 10.65
N ALA A 253 9.90 11.10 11.20
CA ALA A 253 9.28 11.94 12.22
C ALA A 253 8.17 12.84 11.62
N ASP A 254 8.21 13.06 10.30
CA ASP A 254 7.20 13.82 9.56
C ASP A 254 6.75 13.00 8.35
N CYS A 255 5.62 12.31 8.52
CA CYS A 255 4.98 11.49 7.49
C CYS A 255 3.83 12.22 6.78
N ALA A 256 3.45 13.40 7.28
CA ALA A 256 2.39 14.21 6.68
C ALA A 256 2.88 14.98 5.44
N LEU A 257 4.20 15.13 5.30
CA LEU A 257 4.85 15.67 4.11
C LEU A 257 4.98 14.59 3.02
N VAL A 258 3.96 14.47 2.16
CA VAL A 258 4.04 13.71 0.89
C VAL A 258 4.61 14.53 -0.28
N GLY A 259 5.23 15.68 0.02
CA GLY A 259 5.89 16.55 -0.93
C GLY A 259 7.22 17.04 -0.38
N THR A 260 8.16 17.33 -1.27
CA THR A 260 9.38 18.04 -0.85
C THR A 260 9.01 19.45 -0.44
N LYS A 261 9.41 19.88 0.75
CA LYS A 261 9.25 21.27 1.17
C LYS A 261 9.90 22.18 0.12
N ASP A 262 9.11 23.02 -0.55
CA ASP A 262 9.65 23.99 -1.48
C ASP A 262 10.36 25.11 -0.70
N LEU A 263 11.66 25.22 -0.92
CA LEU A 263 12.52 26.26 -0.39
C LEU A 263 12.63 27.37 -1.43
N ASN A 264 12.43 28.61 -1.00
CA ASN A 264 12.70 29.76 -1.85
C ASN A 264 14.21 29.82 -2.14
N PRO A 265 14.67 30.05 -3.39
CA PRO A 265 16.09 30.15 -3.71
C PRO A 265 16.85 31.14 -2.80
N ALA A 266 16.22 32.23 -2.39
CA ALA A 266 16.82 33.20 -1.48
C ALA A 266 17.04 32.65 -0.06
N GLN A 267 16.24 31.68 0.40
CA GLN A 267 16.41 31.06 1.72
C GLN A 267 17.65 30.18 1.79
N VAL A 268 18.04 29.58 0.66
CA VAL A 268 19.15 28.64 0.56
C VAL A 268 20.37 29.21 -0.16
N GLY A 269 20.33 30.50 -0.54
CA GLY A 269 21.35 31.14 -1.36
C GLY A 269 21.51 30.52 -2.76
N LEU A 270 20.49 29.82 -3.26
CA LEU A 270 20.58 29.09 -4.52
C LEU A 270 20.64 30.07 -5.69
N SER A 271 21.70 29.98 -6.48
CA SER A 271 21.91 30.80 -7.66
C SER A 271 22.68 30.04 -8.74
N ALA A 272 22.54 30.50 -9.99
CA ALA A 272 23.30 30.00 -11.14
C ALA A 272 24.15 31.13 -11.73
N ILE A 273 25.43 30.87 -11.96
CA ILE A 273 26.39 31.89 -12.40
C ILE A 273 27.30 31.33 -13.51
N PRO A 274 27.39 31.98 -14.69
CA PRO A 274 26.52 33.07 -15.14
C PRO A 274 25.09 32.59 -15.43
N ASN A 275 24.11 33.49 -15.35
CA ASN A 275 22.74 33.25 -15.78
C ASN A 275 22.12 34.57 -16.27
N PRO A 276 21.88 34.77 -17.57
CA PRO A 276 21.97 33.79 -18.66
C PRO A 276 23.39 33.25 -18.92
N SER A 277 23.50 32.02 -19.44
CA SER A 277 24.79 31.40 -19.80
C SER A 277 24.84 30.96 -21.27
N ALA A 278 25.98 31.18 -21.94
CA ALA A 278 26.30 30.62 -23.25
C ALA A 278 27.06 29.28 -23.16
N SER A 279 27.57 28.93 -21.98
CA SER A 279 28.46 27.80 -21.72
C SER A 279 28.10 27.07 -20.43
N ASP A 280 29.02 26.28 -19.91
CA ASP A 280 28.97 25.74 -18.55
C ASP A 280 28.64 26.85 -17.54
N PHE A 281 27.89 26.48 -16.50
CA PHE A 281 27.48 27.39 -15.44
C PHE A 281 27.64 26.71 -14.08
N ILE A 282 27.74 27.52 -13.03
CA ILE A 282 27.93 27.04 -11.67
C ILE A 282 26.65 27.27 -10.89
N LEU A 283 26.15 26.21 -10.26
CA LEU A 283 25.15 26.30 -9.20
C LEU A 283 25.86 26.52 -7.86
N LYS A 284 25.37 27.50 -7.09
CA LYS A 284 25.85 27.80 -5.74
C LYS A 284 24.70 27.83 -4.76
N SER A 285 24.95 27.39 -3.53
CA SER A 285 24.08 27.58 -2.36
C SER A 285 24.88 28.13 -1.17
N ASP A 286 24.20 28.62 -0.14
CA ASP A 286 24.87 29.04 1.10
C ASP A 286 25.52 27.84 1.79
N ALA A 287 26.59 28.08 2.56
CA ALA A 287 27.44 27.06 3.16
C ALA A 287 26.67 26.03 4.03
N GLN A 288 25.60 26.46 4.69
CA GLN A 288 24.76 25.60 5.55
C GLN A 288 23.80 24.68 4.76
N PHE A 289 23.55 24.97 3.48
CA PHE A 289 22.63 24.20 2.63
C PHE A 289 23.40 23.44 1.57
N VAL A 290 23.82 22.21 1.91
CA VAL A 290 24.58 21.35 1.01
C VAL A 290 23.66 20.73 -0.04
N MET A 291 24.00 20.88 -1.33
CA MET A 291 23.24 20.26 -2.41
C MET A 291 23.48 18.75 -2.41
N GLN A 292 22.39 17.96 -2.37
CA GLN A 292 22.44 16.50 -2.44
C GLN A 292 22.32 16.03 -3.89
N ASN A 293 21.21 16.36 -4.55
CA ASN A 293 20.92 15.97 -5.92
C ASN A 293 20.49 17.19 -6.75
N ILE A 294 20.78 17.17 -8.05
CA ILE A 294 20.43 18.25 -8.98
C ILE A 294 19.75 17.63 -10.21
N GLU A 295 18.55 18.11 -10.52
CA GLU A 295 17.79 17.75 -11.72
C GLU A 295 17.64 18.99 -12.61
N ILE A 296 18.00 18.89 -13.88
CA ILE A 296 17.73 19.94 -14.88
C ILE A 296 16.55 19.50 -15.72
N VAL A 297 15.50 20.33 -15.78
CA VAL A 297 14.31 20.11 -16.59
C VAL A 297 14.12 21.21 -17.63
N ASN A 298 13.58 20.86 -18.79
CA ASN A 298 13.21 21.83 -19.83
C ASN A 298 11.81 22.43 -19.56
N LEU A 299 11.37 23.37 -20.41
CA LEU A 299 10.03 23.99 -20.34
C LEU A 299 8.86 23.00 -20.42
N ALA A 300 9.06 21.83 -21.03
CA ALA A 300 8.05 20.77 -21.11
C ALA A 300 8.05 19.85 -19.87
N GLY A 301 8.86 20.16 -18.84
CA GLY A 301 9.00 19.35 -17.62
C GLY A 301 9.82 18.07 -17.82
N GLN A 302 10.46 17.89 -18.98
CA GLN A 302 11.30 16.73 -19.24
C GLN A 302 12.66 16.90 -18.57
N ARG A 303 13.10 15.90 -17.83
CA ARG A 303 14.46 15.83 -17.27
C ARG A 303 15.48 15.68 -18.39
N VAL A 304 16.39 16.64 -18.49
CA VAL A 304 17.47 16.67 -19.49
C VAL A 304 18.85 16.38 -18.89
N ALA A 305 19.02 16.53 -17.57
CA ALA A 305 20.22 16.11 -16.86
C ALA A 305 19.89 15.76 -15.40
N TYR A 306 20.69 14.88 -14.80
CA TYR A 306 20.57 14.47 -13.40
C TYR A 306 21.94 14.22 -12.79
N PHE A 307 22.14 14.71 -11.58
CA PHE A 307 23.36 14.56 -10.80
C PHE A 307 23.01 14.10 -9.39
N GLU A 308 23.56 12.96 -8.98
CA GLU A 308 23.39 12.38 -7.64
C GLU A 308 24.64 12.60 -6.79
N ASN A 309 24.49 12.57 -5.47
CA ASN A 309 25.60 12.58 -4.51
C ASN A 309 26.55 13.78 -4.67
N VAL A 310 26.01 14.94 -5.04
CA VAL A 310 26.78 16.18 -5.26
C VAL A 310 27.57 16.56 -4.01
N ASN A 311 26.92 16.54 -2.85
CA ASN A 311 27.50 16.79 -1.53
C ASN A 311 28.42 18.02 -1.47
N ASN A 312 28.01 19.10 -2.16
CA ASN A 312 28.78 20.32 -2.30
C ASN A 312 27.85 21.54 -2.38
N ASN A 313 28.34 22.71 -1.97
CA ASN A 313 27.63 23.99 -2.10
C ASN A 313 27.95 24.70 -3.42
N VAL A 314 28.92 24.19 -4.18
CA VAL A 314 29.31 24.71 -5.50
C VAL A 314 29.40 23.54 -6.47
N PHE A 315 28.65 23.60 -7.57
CA PHE A 315 28.63 22.54 -8.58
C PHE A 315 28.65 23.13 -10.00
N GLU A 316 29.62 22.70 -10.81
CA GLU A 316 29.69 23.08 -12.21
C GLU A 316 28.80 22.15 -13.06
N VAL A 317 27.81 22.72 -13.74
CA VAL A 317 26.98 22.01 -14.70
C VAL A 317 27.54 22.23 -16.09
N LYS A 318 27.96 21.12 -16.72
CA LYS A 318 28.40 21.12 -18.11
C LYS A 318 27.22 21.30 -19.05
N ARG A 319 27.19 22.40 -19.81
CA ARG A 319 26.09 22.70 -20.74
C ARG A 319 25.91 21.59 -21.76
N SER A 320 27.01 20.98 -22.20
CA SER A 320 26.99 19.91 -23.20
C SER A 320 26.18 20.34 -24.45
N ASN A 321 25.32 19.47 -24.99
CA ASN A 321 24.49 19.75 -26.18
C ASN A 321 23.10 20.31 -25.86
N LEU A 322 22.91 20.96 -24.70
CA LEU A 322 21.62 21.58 -24.38
C LEU A 322 21.34 22.76 -25.33
N ALA A 323 20.19 22.69 -26.02
CA ALA A 323 19.74 23.73 -26.92
C ALA A 323 19.47 25.05 -26.18
N PRO A 324 19.65 26.22 -26.82
CA PRO A 324 19.22 27.49 -26.27
C PRO A 324 17.75 27.46 -25.82
N GLY A 325 17.46 27.98 -24.64
CA GLY A 325 16.12 27.92 -24.06
C GLY A 325 16.09 28.18 -22.56
N VAL A 326 14.88 28.09 -22.00
CA VAL A 326 14.65 28.17 -20.56
C VAL A 326 14.63 26.77 -19.96
N TYR A 327 15.36 26.62 -18.87
CA TYR A 327 15.43 25.39 -18.08
C TYR A 327 15.20 25.72 -16.60
N PHE A 328 14.99 24.69 -15.79
CA PHE A 328 14.89 24.81 -14.34
C PHE A 328 15.83 23.80 -13.70
N ALA A 329 16.71 24.27 -12.81
CA ALA A 329 17.49 23.41 -11.93
C ALA A 329 16.72 23.19 -10.63
N ARG A 330 16.22 21.97 -10.41
CA ARG A 330 15.63 21.52 -9.15
C ARG A 330 16.74 20.91 -8.31
N VAL A 331 17.03 21.54 -7.18
CA VAL A 331 18.13 21.14 -6.29
C VAL A 331 17.55 20.63 -4.98
N LEU A 332 17.89 19.39 -4.64
CA LEU A 332 17.50 18.75 -3.39
C LEU A 332 18.53 19.07 -2.30
N PHE A 333 18.04 19.57 -1.18
CA PHE A 333 18.75 19.76 0.08
C PHE A 333 18.15 18.82 1.13
N LYS A 334 18.80 18.71 2.29
CA LYS A 334 18.24 17.97 3.43
C LYS A 334 16.91 18.60 3.90
N GLU A 335 16.77 19.91 3.74
CA GLU A 335 15.65 20.71 4.22
C GLU A 335 14.46 20.76 3.25
N GLY A 336 14.64 20.33 1.99
CA GLY A 336 13.64 20.47 0.94
C GLY A 336 14.22 20.63 -0.46
N ILE A 337 13.40 21.01 -1.44
CA ILE A 337 13.83 21.28 -2.82
C ILE A 337 13.76 22.78 -3.09
N SER A 338 14.75 23.34 -3.77
CA SER A 338 14.67 24.68 -4.34
C SER A 338 14.85 24.64 -5.85
N THR A 339 14.19 25.57 -6.56
CA THR A 339 14.21 25.61 -8.03
C THR A 339 14.80 26.92 -8.53
N GLN A 340 15.87 26.84 -9.32
CA GLN A 340 16.51 27.98 -9.98
C GLN A 340 16.20 27.98 -11.48
N LYS A 341 15.59 29.06 -11.98
CA LYS A 341 15.42 29.25 -13.43
C LYS A 341 16.78 29.50 -14.08
N LEU A 342 17.03 28.83 -15.21
CA LEU A 342 18.23 28.93 -16.03
C LEU A 342 17.85 29.43 -17.42
N ILE A 343 18.64 30.34 -17.97
CA ILE A 343 18.49 30.85 -19.33
C ILE A 343 19.76 30.50 -20.11
N LEU A 344 19.64 29.57 -21.05
CA LEU A 344 20.73 29.19 -21.94
C LEU A 344 20.54 29.87 -23.30
N HIS A 345 21.56 30.58 -23.79
CA HIS A 345 21.52 31.26 -25.09
C HIS A 345 22.61 30.79 -26.04
#